data_AF-A0ABD5WTM6-F1
#
_entry.id   AF-A0ABD5WTM6-F1
#
_cell.length_a   1.000
_cell.length_b   1.000
_cell.length_c   1.000
_cell.angle_alpha   90.00
_cell.angle_beta   90.00
_cell.angle_gamma   90.00
#
_symmetry.space_group_name_H-M   'P 1'
#
loop_
_entity.id
_entity.type
_entity.pdbx_description
1 polymer ?
#
loop_
_entity_poly.entity_id
_entity_poly.type
_entity_poly.pdbx_seq_one_letter_code
_entity_poly.pdbx_strand_id
1 'polypeptide(L)'
;MKDVDKNGLGGPNSDLKPIADLENWSPSFGATLDALREKGGRAEDAMNFVRDYYEVMKEVAKILKPGQPAAWVVANRTMSRVNIPTHLITQELCQHLGYEHEVTLPREIPTKTLPWENAPENIEGTKGDLMANENIVVTRSPSE
;
A
#
# COMPACT_ATOMS: atom_id res chain seq x y z
N MET A 1 10.83 5.57 -19.72
CA MET A 1 10.42 4.64 -18.64
C MET A 1 9.02 4.92 -18.06
N LYS A 2 8.26 5.94 -18.53
CA LYS A 2 6.91 6.24 -18.00
C LYS A 2 5.79 5.32 -18.54
N ASP A 3 5.99 4.71 -19.70
CA ASP A 3 4.94 3.93 -20.36
C ASP A 3 5.17 2.41 -20.32
N VAL A 4 6.20 1.93 -19.60
CA VAL A 4 6.44 0.49 -19.48
C VAL A 4 5.30 -0.17 -18.70
N ASP A 5 4.87 0.43 -17.59
CA ASP A 5 3.76 -0.10 -16.79
C ASP A 5 2.43 -0.02 -17.57
N LYS A 6 2.18 1.10 -18.26
CA LYS A 6 0.98 1.30 -19.08
C LYS A 6 0.86 0.29 -20.23
N ASN A 7 1.98 -0.03 -20.87
CA ASN A 7 2.01 -0.91 -22.03
C ASN A 7 2.24 -2.39 -21.67
N GLY A 8 2.76 -2.67 -20.47
CA GLY A 8 3.27 -3.99 -20.07
C GLY A 8 2.39 -4.76 -19.09
N LEU A 9 1.54 -4.08 -18.30
CA LEU A 9 0.75 -4.74 -17.24
C LEU A 9 -0.63 -5.22 -17.70
N GLY A 10 -1.08 -4.80 -18.89
CA GLY A 10 -2.41 -5.14 -19.41
C GLY A 10 -3.56 -4.52 -18.60
N GLY A 11 -4.79 -4.62 -19.12
CA GLY A 11 -5.98 -3.99 -18.53
C GLY A 11 -6.34 -2.65 -19.18
N PRO A 12 -7.62 -2.26 -19.18
CA PRO A 12 -8.03 -0.96 -19.70
C PRO A 12 -7.46 0.16 -18.83
N ASN A 13 -6.86 1.17 -19.47
CA ASN A 13 -6.46 2.41 -18.80
C ASN A 13 -7.70 3.29 -18.57
N SER A 14 -8.63 2.79 -17.76
CA SER A 14 -9.83 3.51 -17.36
C SER A 14 -9.56 4.22 -16.05
N ASP A 15 -9.69 5.54 -16.05
CA ASP A 15 -9.64 6.31 -14.82
C ASP A 15 -10.75 5.85 -13.88
N LEU A 16 -10.37 5.26 -12.74
CA LEU A 16 -11.32 5.03 -11.66
C LEU A 16 -11.85 6.37 -11.17
N LYS A 17 -13.15 6.40 -10.85
CA LYS A 17 -13.78 7.61 -10.32
C LYS A 17 -12.99 8.09 -9.09
N PRO A 18 -12.72 9.40 -8.97
CA PRO A 18 -12.08 9.95 -7.79
C PRO A 18 -12.84 9.53 -6.52
N ILE A 19 -12.12 8.98 -5.55
CA ILE A 19 -12.65 8.65 -4.24
C ILE A 19 -12.06 9.67 -3.27
N ALA A 20 -12.73 10.81 -3.13
CA ALA A 20 -12.24 11.93 -2.32
C ALA A 20 -12.05 11.55 -0.83
N ASP A 21 -12.78 10.54 -0.37
CA ASP A 21 -12.83 10.16 1.04
C ASP A 21 -11.78 9.11 1.45
N LEU A 22 -10.91 8.64 0.55
CA LEU A 22 -9.87 7.65 0.90
C LEU A 22 -8.96 8.13 2.04
N GLU A 23 -8.66 9.43 2.07
CA GLU A 23 -7.84 10.07 3.11
C GLU A 23 -8.55 10.05 4.47
N ASN A 24 -9.89 10.07 4.46
CA ASN A 24 -10.73 10.04 5.65
C ASN A 24 -10.89 8.60 6.18
N TRP A 25 -10.93 7.62 5.28
CA TRP A 25 -11.09 6.21 5.63
C TRP A 25 -9.81 5.58 6.19
N SER A 26 -8.65 6.12 5.81
CA SER A 26 -7.34 5.71 6.33
C SER A 26 -6.58 6.92 6.87
N PRO A 27 -6.61 7.17 8.19
CA PRO A 27 -5.81 8.22 8.82
C PRO A 27 -4.31 8.11 8.51
N SER A 28 -3.79 6.87 8.43
CA SER A 28 -2.39 6.64 8.04
C SER A 28 -2.11 7.08 6.61
N PHE A 29 -3.08 6.91 5.70
CA PHE A 29 -2.95 7.36 4.33
C PHE A 29 -3.09 8.87 4.20
N GLY A 30 -4.05 9.50 4.88
CA GLY A 30 -4.18 10.95 4.94
C GLY A 30 -2.89 11.63 5.41
N ALA A 31 -2.33 11.16 6.53
CA ALA A 31 -1.04 11.65 7.03
C ALA A 31 0.11 11.43 6.03
N THR A 32 0.11 10.32 5.30
CA THR A 32 1.11 10.04 4.25
C THR A 32 0.99 11.04 3.10
N LEU A 33 -0.23 11.35 2.65
CA LEU A 33 -0.47 12.29 1.57
C LEU A 33 -0.09 13.72 1.96
N ASP A 34 -0.41 14.14 3.18
CA ASP A 34 -0.02 15.46 3.68
C ASP A 34 1.51 15.60 3.72
N ALA A 35 2.21 14.59 4.23
CA ALA A 35 3.67 14.57 4.22
C ALA A 35 4.27 14.57 2.80
N LEU A 36 3.63 13.89 1.85
CA LEU A 36 4.04 13.92 0.44
C LEU A 36 3.79 15.29 -0.18
N ARG A 37 2.63 15.92 0.07
CA ARG A 37 2.29 17.25 -0.43
C ARG A 37 3.27 18.31 0.09
N GLU A 38 3.56 18.28 1.39
CA GLU A 38 4.51 19.20 2.03
C GLU A 38 5.90 19.14 1.40
N LYS A 39 6.38 17.93 1.06
CA LYS A 39 7.68 17.74 0.42
C LYS A 39 7.69 17.94 -1.09
N GLY A 40 6.58 18.36 -1.71
CA GLY A 40 6.45 18.38 -3.18
C GLY A 40 6.66 17.00 -3.81
N GLY A 41 6.35 15.95 -3.05
CA GLY A 41 6.46 14.56 -3.45
C GLY A 41 5.34 14.12 -4.39
N ARG A 42 5.36 12.83 -4.75
CA ARG A 42 4.44 12.23 -5.71
C ARG A 42 3.11 11.83 -5.06
N ALA A 43 2.41 12.80 -4.45
CA ALA A 43 1.15 12.57 -3.73
C ALA A 43 0.03 12.02 -4.66
N GLU A 44 -0.05 12.52 -5.89
CA GLU A 44 -1.05 12.05 -6.87
C GLU A 44 -0.82 10.59 -7.25
N ASP A 45 0.43 10.16 -7.42
CA ASP A 45 0.76 8.76 -7.69
C ASP A 45 0.42 7.86 -6.51
N ALA A 46 0.61 8.34 -5.27
CA ALA A 46 0.20 7.63 -4.06
C ALA A 46 -1.32 7.46 -4.00
N MET A 47 -2.08 8.52 -4.29
CA MET A 47 -3.54 8.50 -4.40
C MET A 47 -4.03 7.50 -5.43
N ASN A 48 -3.46 7.54 -6.64
CA ASN A 48 -3.83 6.60 -7.69
C ASN A 48 -3.56 5.15 -7.28
N PHE A 49 -2.39 4.87 -6.71
CA PHE A 49 -2.06 3.52 -6.24
C PHE A 49 -3.02 3.03 -5.15
N VAL A 50 -3.28 3.85 -4.12
CA VAL A 50 -4.15 3.44 -3.00
C VAL A 50 -5.61 3.28 -3.44
N ARG A 51 -6.08 4.11 -4.39
CA ARG A 51 -7.40 3.94 -5.00
C ARG A 51 -7.54 2.60 -5.72
N ASP A 52 -6.57 2.26 -6.57
CA ASP A 52 -6.58 0.99 -7.28
C ASP A 52 -6.51 -0.18 -6.30
N TYR A 53 -5.67 -0.04 -5.26
CA TYR A 53 -5.52 -1.03 -4.21
C TYR A 53 -6.81 -1.23 -3.39
N TYR A 54 -7.54 -0.16 -3.11
CA TYR A 54 -8.85 -0.21 -2.44
C TYR A 54 -9.91 -0.94 -3.27
N GLU A 55 -9.95 -0.71 -4.59
CA GLU A 55 -10.85 -1.46 -5.47
C GLU A 55 -10.52 -2.96 -5.49
N VAL A 56 -9.24 -3.33 -5.44
CA VAL A 56 -8.84 -4.74 -5.28
C VAL A 56 -9.43 -5.32 -3.98
N MET A 57 -9.36 -4.59 -2.86
CA MET A 57 -9.95 -5.05 -1.59
C MET A 57 -11.47 -5.22 -1.68
N LYS A 58 -12.17 -4.36 -2.42
CA LYS A 58 -13.61 -4.50 -2.69
C LYS A 58 -13.92 -5.73 -3.52
N GLU A 59 -13.18 -5.99 -4.59
CA GLU A 59 -13.41 -7.17 -5.42
C GLU A 59 -13.10 -8.46 -4.66
N VAL A 60 -12.04 -8.47 -3.84
CA VAL A 60 -11.73 -9.60 -2.96
C VAL A 60 -12.88 -9.87 -1.98
N ALA A 61 -13.52 -8.82 -1.44
CA ALA A 61 -14.64 -8.98 -0.50
C ALA A 61 -15.84 -9.68 -1.17
N LYS A 62 -16.09 -9.39 -2.45
CA LYS A 62 -17.18 -10.00 -3.22
C LYS A 62 -16.94 -11.47 -3.55
N ILE A 63 -15.68 -11.89 -3.71
CA ILE A 63 -15.31 -13.24 -4.14
C ILE A 63 -15.16 -14.18 -2.94
N LEU A 64 -14.72 -13.68 -1.80
CA LEU A 64 -14.58 -14.47 -0.59
C LEU A 64 -15.95 -14.87 -0.04
N LYS A 65 -16.06 -16.11 0.45
CA LYS A 65 -17.23 -16.50 1.24
C LYS A 65 -17.24 -15.67 2.54
N PRO A 66 -18.41 -15.33 3.09
CA PRO A 66 -18.50 -14.58 4.35
C PRO A 66 -17.70 -15.23 5.49
N GLY A 67 -17.00 -14.41 6.27
CA GLY A 67 -16.17 -14.84 7.40
C GLY A 67 -14.90 -15.62 7.05
N GLN A 68 -14.54 -15.76 5.77
CA GLN A 68 -13.29 -16.42 5.37
C GLN A 68 -12.07 -15.49 5.51
N PRO A 69 -10.90 -16.04 5.88
CA PRO A 69 -9.71 -15.23 6.06
C PRO A 69 -9.13 -14.76 4.71
N ALA A 70 -8.57 -13.55 4.72
CA ALA A 70 -7.73 -12.97 3.68
C ALA A 70 -6.39 -12.55 4.29
N ALA A 71 -5.30 -12.79 3.57
CA ALA A 71 -3.95 -12.41 4.02
C ALA A 71 -3.32 -11.45 3.01
N TRP A 72 -3.03 -10.23 3.47
CA TRP A 72 -2.36 -9.20 2.69
C TRP A 72 -0.89 -9.14 3.09
N VAL A 73 -0.02 -9.66 2.22
CA VAL A 73 1.42 -9.58 2.43
C VAL A 73 1.93 -8.28 1.82
N VAL A 74 2.27 -7.32 2.67
CA VAL A 74 2.66 -5.97 2.26
C VAL A 74 3.95 -5.54 2.95
N ALA A 75 4.89 -5.03 2.16
CA ALA A 75 6.01 -4.26 2.68
C ALA A 75 5.58 -2.79 2.80
N ASN A 76 6.01 -2.11 3.86
CA ASN A 76 5.97 -0.65 3.87
C ASN A 76 6.74 -0.13 2.65
N ARG A 77 6.46 1.10 2.25
CA ARG A 77 7.13 1.72 1.10
C ARG A 77 7.75 3.04 1.51
N THR A 78 8.70 3.52 0.73
CA THR A 78 9.24 4.87 0.88
C THR A 78 9.19 5.56 -0.47
N MET A 79 8.65 6.77 -0.49
CA MET A 79 8.53 7.59 -1.70
C MET A 79 8.83 9.04 -1.33
N SER A 80 9.67 9.72 -2.12
CA SER A 80 10.06 11.12 -1.84
C SER A 80 10.57 11.32 -0.40
N ARG A 81 11.28 10.32 0.17
CA ARG A 81 11.74 10.28 1.57
C ARG A 81 10.60 10.43 2.60
N VAL A 82 9.39 10.00 2.25
CA VAL A 82 8.25 9.83 3.15
C VAL A 82 8.01 8.33 3.31
N ASN A 83 7.94 7.88 4.55
CA ASN A 83 7.59 6.50 4.87
C ASN A 83 6.07 6.31 4.66
N ILE A 84 5.71 5.26 3.95
CA ILE A 84 4.34 4.87 3.65
C ILE A 84 4.07 3.59 4.45
N PRO A 85 3.33 3.67 5.57
CA PRO A 85 3.01 2.51 6.39
C PRO A 85 1.90 1.68 5.74
N THR A 86 2.22 1.00 4.63
CA THR A 86 1.27 0.23 3.82
C THR A 86 0.49 -0.80 4.62
N HIS A 87 1.10 -1.43 5.63
CA HIS A 87 0.41 -2.35 6.55
C HIS A 87 -0.76 -1.69 7.31
N LEU A 88 -0.57 -0.48 7.84
CA LEU A 88 -1.63 0.28 8.52
C LEU A 88 -2.70 0.73 7.54
N ILE A 89 -2.28 1.27 6.38
CA ILE A 89 -3.21 1.67 5.32
C ILE A 89 -4.09 0.49 4.89
N THR A 90 -3.48 -0.69 4.72
CA THR A 90 -4.20 -1.93 4.38
C THR A 90 -5.22 -2.29 5.46
N GLN A 91 -4.80 -2.29 6.72
CA GLN A 91 -5.68 -2.59 7.84
C GLN A 91 -6.87 -1.62 7.91
N GLU A 92 -6.62 -0.32 7.87
CA GLU A 92 -7.64 0.73 7.98
C GLU A 92 -8.65 0.66 6.82
N LEU A 93 -8.17 0.49 5.59
CA LEU A 93 -9.04 0.38 4.42
C LEU A 93 -9.86 -0.92 4.41
N CYS A 94 -9.27 -2.04 4.84
CA CYS A 94 -10.02 -3.29 5.01
C CYS A 94 -11.11 -3.12 6.08
N GLN A 95 -10.80 -2.51 7.22
CA GLN A 95 -11.79 -2.24 8.28
C GLN A 95 -12.93 -1.34 7.77
N HIS A 96 -12.61 -0.32 6.98
CA HIS A 96 -13.62 0.52 6.34
C HIS A 96 -14.57 -0.27 5.43
N LEU A 97 -14.06 -1.29 4.73
CA LEU A 97 -14.85 -2.20 3.89
C LEU A 97 -15.63 -3.26 4.67
N GLY A 98 -15.57 -3.25 6.00
CA GLY A 98 -16.27 -4.21 6.87
C GLY A 98 -15.49 -5.50 7.11
N TYR A 99 -14.23 -5.59 6.69
CA TYR A 99 -13.38 -6.70 7.12
C TYR A 99 -13.08 -6.59 8.61
N GLU A 100 -13.02 -7.73 9.28
CA GLU A 100 -12.52 -7.79 10.66
C GLU A 100 -11.01 -8.00 10.63
N HIS A 101 -10.25 -7.12 11.27
CA HIS A 101 -8.81 -7.33 11.44
C HIS A 101 -8.56 -8.40 12.51
N GLU A 102 -7.80 -9.44 12.17
CA GLU A 102 -7.43 -10.49 13.12
C GLU A 102 -6.07 -10.22 13.75
N VAL A 103 -5.05 -10.06 12.91
CA VAL A 103 -3.67 -9.92 13.35
C VAL A 103 -2.81 -9.32 12.24
N THR A 104 -1.78 -8.57 12.62
CA THR A 104 -0.68 -8.18 11.73
C THR A 104 0.59 -8.85 12.21
N LEU A 105 1.18 -9.71 11.37
CA LEU A 105 2.39 -10.46 11.71
C LEU A 105 3.60 -9.88 10.96
N PRO A 106 4.70 -9.57 11.65
CA PRO A 106 5.95 -9.23 10.98
C PRO A 106 6.51 -10.49 10.29
N ARG A 107 7.02 -10.32 9.07
CA ARG A 107 7.69 -11.36 8.28
C ARG A 107 9.05 -10.86 7.85
N GLU A 108 10.10 -11.56 8.28
CA GLU A 108 11.45 -11.33 7.76
C GLU A 108 11.57 -11.93 6.35
N ILE A 109 12.27 -11.22 5.45
CA ILE A 109 12.62 -11.74 4.12
C ILE A 109 14.05 -12.32 4.20
N PRO A 110 14.24 -13.64 4.38
CA PRO A 110 15.56 -14.20 4.66
C PRO A 110 16.57 -14.02 3.52
N THR A 111 16.10 -13.93 2.27
CA THR A 111 16.93 -13.69 1.08
C THR A 111 16.29 -12.62 0.21
N LYS A 112 16.86 -11.42 0.20
CA LYS A 112 16.45 -10.32 -0.67
C LYS A 112 17.36 -10.29 -1.91
N THR A 113 16.77 -10.42 -3.10
CA THR A 113 17.49 -10.27 -4.39
C THR A 113 17.90 -8.83 -4.66
N LEU A 114 17.26 -7.85 -4.00
CA LEU A 114 17.67 -6.46 -3.96
C LEU A 114 18.62 -6.22 -2.77
N PRO A 115 19.67 -5.38 -2.92
CA PRO A 115 20.57 -5.03 -1.82
C PRO A 115 19.81 -4.44 -0.62
N TRP A 116 20.25 -4.79 0.59
CA TRP A 116 19.74 -4.29 1.86
C TRP A 116 20.03 -2.80 2.09
N GLU A 117 20.95 -2.23 1.31
CA GLU A 117 21.28 -0.81 1.27
C GLU A 117 21.32 -0.38 -0.19
N ASN A 118 20.49 0.59 -0.57
CA ASN A 118 20.70 1.36 -1.79
C ASN A 118 20.76 2.82 -1.36
N ALA A 119 21.86 3.52 -1.66
CA ALA A 119 21.87 4.97 -1.63
C ALA A 119 21.08 5.43 -2.86
N PRO A 120 19.84 5.91 -2.74
CA PRO A 120 19.03 6.26 -3.91
C PRO A 120 19.60 7.45 -4.68
N GLU A 121 20.66 8.08 -4.17
CA GLU A 121 21.22 9.34 -4.69
C GLU A 121 22.70 9.24 -5.09
N ASN A 122 23.38 8.09 -4.95
CA ASN A 122 24.82 7.99 -5.25
C ASN A 122 25.68 9.02 -4.47
N ILE A 123 25.15 9.54 -3.35
CA ILE A 123 25.82 10.44 -2.42
C ILE A 123 26.33 9.59 -1.26
N GLU A 124 27.65 9.55 -1.07
CA GLU A 124 28.28 8.91 0.08
C GLU A 124 27.71 9.49 1.39
N GLY A 125 27.17 8.62 2.25
CA GLY A 125 26.81 8.97 3.64
C GLY A 125 25.33 9.07 3.98
N THR A 126 24.40 9.10 3.01
CA THR A 126 22.96 9.12 3.30
C THR A 126 22.38 7.71 3.27
N LYS A 127 22.63 6.94 4.34
CA LYS A 127 22.03 5.61 4.52
C LYS A 127 20.56 5.77 4.94
N GLY A 128 19.64 5.41 4.06
CA GLY A 128 18.26 5.13 4.45
C GLY A 128 18.16 3.65 4.80
N ASP A 129 17.73 3.31 6.01
CA ASP A 129 17.41 1.93 6.36
C ASP A 129 16.31 1.43 5.41
N LEU A 130 16.65 0.49 4.53
CA LEU A 130 15.65 -0.18 3.72
C LEU A 130 14.88 -1.16 4.59
N MET A 131 13.57 -1.17 4.39
CA MET A 131 12.63 -2.02 5.12
C MET A 131 13.06 -3.49 4.99
N ALA A 132 13.46 -4.07 6.11
CA ALA A 132 13.86 -5.47 6.23
C ALA A 132 12.67 -6.41 6.50
N ASN A 133 11.49 -5.83 6.77
CA ASN A 133 10.33 -6.58 7.24
C ASN A 133 9.11 -6.34 6.32
N GLU A 134 8.51 -7.42 5.86
CA GLU A 134 7.15 -7.46 5.36
C GLU A 134 6.17 -7.57 6.54
N ASN A 135 4.91 -7.22 6.30
CA ASN A 135 3.82 -7.42 7.23
C ASN A 135 2.75 -8.28 6.56
N ILE A 136 2.25 -9.28 7.27
CA ILE A 136 1.11 -10.07 6.86
C ILE A 136 -0.09 -9.53 7.65
N VAL A 137 -0.95 -8.77 6.99
CA VAL A 137 -2.21 -8.29 7.57
C VAL A 137 -3.28 -9.35 7.30
N VAL A 138 -3.69 -10.06 8.35
CA VAL A 138 -4.73 -11.09 8.28
C VAL A 138 -6.07 -10.46 8.67
N THR A 139 -7.05 -10.59 7.79
CA THR A 139 -8.41 -10.10 8.00
C THR A 139 -9.44 -11.21 7.73
N ARG A 140 -10.66 -11.07 8.24
CA ARG A 140 -11.82 -11.86 7.84
C ARG A 140 -12.73 -11.05 6.94
N SER A 141 -13.25 -11.68 5.89
CA SER A 141 -14.22 -11.05 5.00
C SER A 141 -15.49 -10.65 5.77
N PRO A 142 -16.18 -9.58 5.33
CA PRO A 142 -17.44 -9.15 5.93
C PRO A 142 -18.44 -10.31 6.05
N SER A 143 -19.18 -10.33 7.15
CA SER A 143 -20.11 -11.43 7.45
C SER A 143 -21.46 -11.32 6.72
N GLU A 144 -21.76 -10.17 6.10
CA GLU A 144 -22.98 -9.91 5.30
C GLU A 144 -22.70 -8.93 4.15
#